data_AF-A0A2N2SSK2-F1
#
_entry.id   AF-A0A2N2SSK2-F1
#
_cell.length_a   1.000
_cell.length_b   1.000
_cell.length_c   1.000
_cell.angle_alpha   90.00
_cell.angle_beta   90.00
_cell.angle_gamma   90.00
#
_symmetry.space_group_name_H-M   'P 1'
#
loop_
_entity.id
_entity.type
_entity.pdbx_description
1 polymer ?
#
loop_
_entity_poly.entity_id
_entity_poly.type
_entity_poly.pdbx_seq_one_letter_code
_entity_poly.pdbx_strand_id
1 'polypeptide(L)'
;MTKTGNLAAGPHTRLAIIGAASALGSPHAGAASAPDALRVHGLPQRLANAGIVAEWAETLHPLELPAKGTDMAARLHANAAFASRLANHVAALDAEHFPLVIGG
;
A
#
# COMPACT_ATOMS: atom_id res chain seq x y z
N MET A 1 -22.77 -10.12 -20.52
CA MET A 1 -22.29 -8.73 -20.75
C MET A 1 -21.37 -8.36 -19.60
N THR A 2 -20.05 -8.47 -19.81
CA THR A 2 -19.04 -8.01 -18.86
C THR A 2 -19.04 -6.49 -18.86
N LYS A 3 -19.51 -5.88 -17.77
CA LYS A 3 -19.42 -4.43 -17.55
C LYS A 3 -17.94 -4.12 -17.30
N THR A 4 -17.22 -3.72 -18.34
CA THR A 4 -15.92 -3.06 -18.20
C THR A 4 -16.19 -1.64 -17.70
N GLY A 5 -16.49 -1.53 -16.41
CA GLY A 5 -16.73 -0.24 -15.77
C GLY A 5 -15.39 0.33 -15.35
N ASN A 6 -14.99 1.46 -15.95
CA ASN A 6 -13.91 2.28 -15.42
C ASN A 6 -14.17 2.58 -13.94
N LEU A 7 -13.11 2.83 -13.17
CA LEU A 7 -13.29 3.38 -11.84
C LEU A 7 -14.08 4.68 -11.93
N ALA A 8 -14.90 4.98 -10.92
CA ALA A 8 -15.87 6.09 -10.96
C ALA A 8 -15.26 7.47 -11.27
N ALA A 9 -13.94 7.63 -11.10
CA ALA A 9 -13.20 8.83 -11.45
C ALA A 9 -11.84 8.47 -12.07
N GLY A 10 -11.71 8.56 -13.40
CA GLY A 10 -10.41 8.57 -14.09
C GLY A 10 -10.27 7.61 -15.28
N PRO A 11 -9.10 7.63 -15.95
CA PRO A 11 -8.81 6.79 -17.11
C PRO A 11 -8.55 5.32 -16.75
N HIS A 12 -8.44 5.01 -15.46
CA HIS A 12 -8.04 3.70 -14.97
C HIS A 12 -9.21 2.72 -14.91
N THR A 13 -8.91 1.46 -15.20
CA THR A 13 -9.89 0.37 -15.25
C THR A 13 -9.76 -0.57 -14.06
N ARG A 14 -8.64 -0.51 -13.32
CA ARG A 14 -8.32 -1.42 -12.21
C ARG A 14 -7.68 -0.69 -11.04
N LEU A 15 -7.88 -1.20 -9.83
CA LEU A 15 -7.10 -0.81 -8.64
C LEU A 15 -5.92 -1.77 -8.45
N ALA A 16 -4.72 -1.21 -8.30
CA ALA A 16 -3.58 -1.93 -7.74
C ALA A 16 -3.46 -1.57 -6.26
N ILE A 17 -3.72 -2.53 -5.38
CA ILE A 17 -3.60 -2.34 -3.93
C ILE A 17 -2.16 -2.62 -3.54
N ILE A 18 -1.51 -1.62 -2.91
CA ILE A 18 -0.17 -1.71 -2.38
C ILE A 18 -0.25 -1.50 -0.87
N GLY A 19 0.14 -2.51 -0.10
CA GLY A 19 0.29 -2.38 1.34
C GLY A 19 1.59 -1.66 1.69
N ALA A 20 1.53 -0.57 2.44
CA ALA A 20 2.68 0.13 3.00
C ALA A 20 2.79 -0.18 4.49
N ALA A 21 3.21 -1.41 4.81
CA ALA A 21 3.25 -1.97 6.16
C ALA A 21 4.44 -1.41 6.97
N SER A 22 4.38 -0.13 7.31
CA SER A 22 5.44 0.61 8.02
C SER A 22 4.88 1.48 9.13
N ALA A 23 5.39 1.29 10.34
CA ALA A 23 5.10 2.14 11.50
C ALA A 23 6.26 3.10 11.85
N LEU A 24 7.20 3.36 10.92
CA LEU A 24 8.41 4.17 11.21
C LEU A 24 8.10 5.60 11.67
N GLY A 25 6.94 6.16 11.27
CA GLY A 25 6.44 7.46 11.69
C GLY A 25 5.62 7.46 13.00
N SER A 26 5.37 6.29 13.58
CA SER A 26 4.50 6.10 14.74
C SER A 26 5.28 5.57 15.96
N PRO A 27 4.90 5.95 17.20
CA PRO A 27 5.45 5.32 18.40
C PRO A 27 5.00 3.86 18.59
N HIS A 28 3.94 3.43 17.90
CA HIS A 28 3.37 2.09 18.02
C HIS A 28 3.49 1.30 16.72
N ALA A 29 3.95 0.05 16.82
CA ALA A 29 4.15 -0.82 15.66
C ALA A 29 2.84 -1.34 15.01
N GLY A 30 1.70 -1.22 15.69
CA GLY A 30 0.47 -1.92 15.30
C GLY A 30 -0.11 -1.50 13.96
N ALA A 31 0.12 -0.26 13.52
CA ALA A 31 -0.42 0.22 12.25
C ALA A 31 0.26 -0.47 11.05
N ALA A 32 1.51 -0.95 11.18
CA ALA A 32 2.17 -1.78 10.17
C ALA A 32 1.41 -3.08 9.82
N SER A 33 0.52 -3.57 10.71
CA SER A 33 -0.30 -4.76 10.46
C SER A 33 -1.59 -4.46 9.68
N ALA A 34 -1.93 -3.19 9.43
CA ALA A 34 -3.19 -2.81 8.78
C ALA A 34 -3.36 -3.37 7.36
N PRO A 35 -2.33 -3.38 6.47
CA PRO A 35 -2.48 -3.97 5.15
C PRO A 35 -2.85 -5.45 5.20
N ASP A 36 -2.15 -6.23 6.02
CA ASP A 36 -2.43 -7.66 6.16
C ASP A 36 -3.81 -7.90 6.78
N ALA A 37 -4.18 -7.13 7.81
CA ALA A 37 -5.51 -7.21 8.41
C ALA A 37 -6.62 -6.96 7.39
N LEU A 38 -6.50 -5.92 6.56
CA LEU A 38 -7.49 -5.62 5.51
C LEU A 38 -7.53 -6.69 4.42
N ARG A 39 -6.37 -7.25 4.06
CA ARG A 39 -6.28 -8.36 3.10
C ARG A 39 -7.02 -9.59 3.61
N VAL A 40 -6.74 -10.03 4.85
CA VAL A 40 -7.34 -11.24 5.42
C VAL A 40 -8.81 -11.06 5.80
N HIS A 41 -9.24 -9.84 6.12
CA HIS A 41 -10.64 -9.52 6.43
C HIS A 41 -11.48 -9.15 5.19
N GLY A 42 -10.96 -9.44 3.99
CA GLY A 42 -11.76 -9.50 2.76
C GLY A 42 -11.95 -8.16 2.07
N LEU A 43 -11.03 -7.21 2.20
CA LEU A 43 -11.05 -5.97 1.39
C LEU A 43 -11.13 -6.27 -0.12
N PRO A 44 -10.33 -7.18 -0.72
CA PRO A 44 -10.46 -7.52 -2.14
C PRO A 44 -11.86 -8.04 -2.50
N GLN A 45 -12.44 -8.89 -1.66
CA GLN A 45 -13.78 -9.42 -1.88
C GLN A 45 -14.85 -8.33 -1.82
N ARG A 46 -14.71 -7.38 -0.89
CA ARG A 46 -15.63 -6.24 -0.77
C ARG A 46 -15.57 -5.33 -2.00
N LEU A 47 -14.38 -5.08 -2.53
CA LEU A 47 -14.19 -4.30 -3.76
C LEU A 47 -14.82 -5.02 -4.96
N ALA A 48 -14.59 -6.33 -5.10
CA ALA A 48 -15.20 -7.14 -6.15
C ALA A 48 -16.74 -7.12 -6.07
N ASN A 49 -17.31 -7.24 -4.86
CA ASN A 49 -18.75 -7.15 -4.63
C ASN A 49 -19.33 -5.75 -4.97
N ALA A 50 -18.51 -4.71 -4.92
CA ALA A 50 -18.86 -3.35 -5.36
C ALA A 50 -18.68 -3.15 -6.88
N GLY A 51 -18.28 -4.17 -7.62
CA GLY A 51 -18.00 -4.10 -9.06
C GLY A 51 -16.66 -3.44 -9.40
N ILE A 52 -15.76 -3.32 -8.43
CA ILE A 52 -14.42 -2.74 -8.60
C ILE A 52 -13.44 -3.88 -8.87
N VAL A 53 -12.77 -3.85 -10.03
CA VAL A 53 -11.68 -4.77 -10.34
C VAL A 53 -10.44 -4.30 -9.59
N ALA A 54 -10.02 -5.07 -8.59
CA ALA A 54 -8.87 -4.75 -7.76
C ALA A 54 -7.96 -5.96 -7.61
N GLU A 55 -6.66 -5.74 -7.67
CA GLU A 55 -5.64 -6.76 -7.40
C GLU A 55 -4.74 -6.31 -6.26
N TRP A 56 -4.30 -7.27 -5.44
CA TRP A 56 -3.30 -7.00 -4.42
C TRP A 56 -1.92 -7.20 -5.01
N ALA A 57 -1.25 -6.12 -5.38
CA ALA A 57 0.05 -6.16 -6.04
C ALA A 57 1.15 -6.64 -5.08
N GLU A 58 1.34 -5.92 -3.97
CA GLU A 58 2.37 -6.26 -2.98
C GLU A 58 2.04 -5.65 -1.61
N THR A 59 2.61 -6.23 -0.54
CA THR A 59 2.74 -5.57 0.76
C THR A 59 4.23 -5.31 1.02
N LEU A 60 4.62 -4.03 1.02
CA LEU A 60 5.98 -3.58 1.27
C LEU A 60 6.20 -3.36 2.78
N HIS A 61 7.34 -3.84 3.26
CA HIS A 61 7.83 -3.57 4.61
C HIS A 61 9.13 -2.77 4.57
N PRO A 62 9.45 -1.98 5.61
CA PRO A 62 10.79 -1.43 5.80
C PRO A 62 11.85 -2.54 5.76
N LEU A 63 12.96 -2.28 5.05
CA LEU A 63 14.11 -3.20 5.07
C LEU A 63 14.86 -3.14 6.41
N GLU A 64 14.80 -1.98 7.06
CA GLU A 64 15.44 -1.72 8.33
C GLU A 64 14.42 -1.21 9.34
N LEU A 65 14.48 -1.75 10.55
CA LEU A 65 13.72 -1.29 11.70
C LEU A 65 14.71 -0.72 12.72
N PRO A 66 14.83 0.62 12.82
CA PRO A 66 15.70 1.26 13.80
C PRO A 66 15.39 0.77 15.21
N ALA A 67 16.42 0.39 15.97
CA ALA A 67 16.27 0.00 17.36
C ALA A 67 15.75 1.16 18.21
N LYS A 68 15.13 0.85 19.36
CA LYS A 68 14.75 1.89 20.33
C LYS A 68 15.99 2.66 20.77
N GLY A 69 15.89 4.00 20.79
CA GLY A 69 17.01 4.88 21.13
C GLY A 69 17.97 5.21 19.98
N THR A 70 17.72 4.69 18.76
CA THR A 70 18.41 5.16 17.55
C THR A 70 18.20 6.66 17.37
N ASP A 71 19.24 7.37 16.95
CA ASP A 71 19.17 8.80 16.70
C ASP A 71 18.12 9.16 15.62
N MET A 72 17.71 10.43 15.61
CA MET A 72 16.69 10.88 14.68
C MET A 72 17.12 10.77 13.21
N ALA A 73 18.41 10.97 12.90
CA ALA A 73 18.90 10.97 11.53
C ALA A 73 18.79 9.56 10.91
N ALA A 74 19.18 8.53 11.65
CA ALA A 74 19.04 7.15 11.22
C ALA A 74 17.56 6.72 11.11
N ARG A 75 16.68 7.19 12.00
CA ARG A 75 15.23 6.95 11.86
C ARG A 75 14.65 7.58 10.60
N LEU A 76 15.03 8.83 10.30
CA LEU A 76 14.63 9.52 9.08
C LEU A 76 15.19 8.84 7.84
N HIS A 77 16.42 8.34 7.88
CA HIS A 77 17.04 7.60 6.79
C HIS A 77 16.24 6.32 6.45
N ALA A 78 15.91 5.50 7.45
CA ALA A 78 15.09 4.31 7.26
C ALA A 78 13.70 4.64 6.65
N ASN A 79 13.07 5.73 7.12
CA ASN A 79 11.79 6.17 6.58
C ASN A 79 11.90 6.66 5.13
N ALA A 80 12.95 7.42 4.79
CA ALA A 80 13.21 7.88 3.44
C ALA A 80 13.50 6.73 2.47
N ALA A 81 14.25 5.70 2.91
CA ALA A 81 14.51 4.50 2.12
C ALA A 81 13.21 3.73 1.84
N PHE A 82 12.33 3.58 2.83
CA PHE A 82 11.02 2.97 2.65
C PHE A 82 10.13 3.78 1.69
N ALA A 83 10.04 5.10 1.89
CA ALA A 83 9.25 5.98 1.04
C ALA A 83 9.72 5.96 -0.42
N SER A 84 11.04 5.91 -0.65
CA SER A 84 11.62 5.80 -2.00
C SER A 84 11.25 4.47 -2.67
N ARG A 85 11.28 3.35 -1.94
CA ARG A 85 10.83 2.05 -2.46
C ARG A 85 9.35 2.05 -2.80
N LEU A 86 8.50 2.61 -1.93
CA LEU A 86 7.07 2.74 -2.20
C LEU A 86 6.81 3.61 -3.43
N ALA A 87 7.49 4.75 -3.56
CA ALA A 87 7.36 5.64 -4.71
C ALA A 87 7.76 4.94 -6.01
N ASN A 88 8.87 4.18 -6.02
CA ASN A 88 9.29 3.40 -7.18
C ASN A 88 8.26 2.33 -7.54
N HIS A 89 7.65 1.68 -6.55
CA HIS A 89 6.64 0.65 -6.79
C HIS A 89 5.36 1.24 -7.40
N VAL A 90 4.92 2.41 -6.91
CA VAL A 90 3.78 3.15 -7.50
C VAL A 90 4.10 3.62 -8.91
N ALA A 91 5.31 4.13 -9.15
CA ALA A 91 5.73 4.62 -10.46
C ALA A 91 5.88 3.50 -11.52
N ALA A 92 6.08 2.26 -11.08
CA ALA A 92 6.23 1.10 -11.95
C ALA A 92 4.88 0.47 -12.36
N LEU A 93 3.75 0.96 -11.85
CA LEU A 93 2.43 0.45 -12.23
C LEU A 93 2.10 0.77 -13.69
N ASP A 94 1.44 -0.19 -14.35
CA ASP A 94 0.89 0.05 -15.69
C ASP A 94 -0.16 1.15 -15.68
N ALA A 95 -0.28 1.88 -16.79
CA ALA A 95 -1.19 3.02 -16.93
C ALA A 95 -2.68 2.68 -16.66
N GLU A 96 -3.08 1.42 -16.80
CA GLU A 96 -4.44 0.95 -16.52
C GLU A 96 -4.78 0.90 -15.02
N HIS A 97 -3.76 0.88 -14.15
CA HIS A 97 -3.92 0.76 -12.71
C HIS A 97 -3.95 2.11 -12.02
N PHE A 98 -4.95 2.30 -11.16
CA PHE A 98 -4.93 3.35 -10.16
C PHE A 98 -4.35 2.80 -8.85
N PRO A 99 -3.33 3.44 -8.25
CA PRO A 99 -2.73 2.99 -7.00
C PRO A 99 -3.66 3.25 -5.80
N LEU A 100 -4.00 2.20 -5.06
CA LEU A 100 -4.57 2.31 -3.71
C LEU A 100 -3.51 1.89 -2.69
N VAL A 101 -2.91 2.89 -2.02
CA VAL A 101 -1.92 2.63 -0.96
C VAL A 101 -2.63 2.50 0.38
N ILE A 102 -2.46 1.33 1.01
CA ILE A 102 -2.96 1.07 2.37
C ILE A 102 -1.80 1.31 3.34
N GLY A 103 -1.90 2.40 4.11
CA GLY A 103 -0.87 2.78 5.07
C GLY A 103 -0.83 1.91 6.32
N GLY A 104 0.27 2.06 7.05
CA GLY A 104 0.45 1.58 8.42
C GLY A 104 1.12 2.63 9.31
#